data_AF-A0AAV0WLK6-F1
#
_entry.id   AF-A0AAV0WLK6-F1
#
_cell.length_a   1.000
_cell.length_b   1.000
_cell.length_c   1.000
_cell.angle_alpha   90.00
_cell.angle_beta   90.00
_cell.angle_gamma   90.00
#
_symmetry.space_group_name_H-M   'P 1'
#
loop_
_entity.id
_entity.type
_entity.pdbx_description
1 polymer ?
#
loop_
_entity_poly.entity_id
_entity_poly.type
_entity_poly.pdbx_seq_one_letter_code
_entity_poly.pdbx_strand_id
1 'polypeptide(L)' 'MTSGITYLGSGTVDVEDENKGEIFEGTWRRDFLMPSIVNTGSNHSARQARELRERYKHYFTHEGAVPWQDRMIY' A
#
# COMPACT_ATOMS: atom_id res chain seq x y z
N MET A 1 -20.07 8.85 -35.05
CA MET A 1 -19.99 9.27 -33.64
C MET A 1 -19.53 8.08 -32.85
N THR A 2 -18.29 8.08 -32.35
CA THR A 2 -17.72 6.97 -31.58
C THR A 2 -18.25 7.05 -30.16
N SER A 3 -19.24 6.22 -29.84
CA SER A 3 -19.59 5.93 -28.45
C SER A 3 -18.37 5.26 -27.81
N GLY A 4 -17.60 6.03 -27.03
CA GLY A 4 -16.49 5.49 -26.27
C GLY A 4 -17.02 4.41 -25.33
N ILE A 5 -16.34 3.27 -25.26
CA ILE A 5 -16.64 2.24 -24.28
C ILE A 5 -16.34 2.85 -22.91
N THR A 6 -17.38 3.30 -22.21
CA THR A 6 -17.24 3.79 -20.85
C THR A 6 -17.10 2.56 -19.94
N TYR A 7 -15.96 2.45 -19.26
CA TYR A 7 -15.68 1.36 -18.31
C TYR A 7 -16.68 1.29 -17.15
N LEU A 8 -17.44 2.37 -16.94
CA LEU A 8 -18.35 2.57 -15.84
C LEU A 8 -19.71 3.01 -16.40
N GLY A 9 -20.78 2.40 -15.91
CA GLY A 9 -22.15 2.84 -16.23
C GLY A 9 -22.44 4.21 -15.63
N SER A 10 -23.36 4.95 -16.24
CA SER A 10 -23.85 6.20 -15.62
C SER A 10 -24.43 5.91 -14.23
N GLY A 11 -24.05 6.72 -13.24
CA GLY A 11 -24.51 6.57 -11.85
C GLY A 11 -23.75 5.53 -11.01
N THR A 12 -22.72 4.86 -11.52
CA THR A 12 -21.93 3.93 -10.69
C THR A 12 -20.97 4.63 -9.73
N VAL A 13 -20.54 5.86 -10.04
CA VAL A 13 -19.63 6.67 -9.21
C VAL A 13 -20.34 7.93 -8.72
N ASP A 14 -19.77 8.57 -7.70
CA ASP A 14 -20.28 9.84 -7.23
C ASP A 14 -20.09 10.93 -8.31
N VAL A 15 -21.09 11.80 -8.46
CA VAL A 15 -21.07 12.91 -9.41
C VAL A 15 -21.38 14.20 -8.66
N GLU A 16 -20.55 15.22 -8.87
CA GLU A 16 -20.73 16.54 -8.28
C GLU A 16 -21.55 17.45 -9.22
N ASP A 17 -22.54 18.15 -8.68
CA ASP A 17 -23.17 19.30 -9.33
C ASP A 17 -22.45 20.57 -8.88
N GLU A 18 -21.49 21.02 -9.70
CA GLU A 18 -20.67 22.22 -9.44
C GLU A 18 -21.51 23.48 -9.23
N ASN A 19 -22.74 23.56 -9.75
CA ASN A 19 -23.60 24.73 -9.62
C ASN A 19 -24.32 24.79 -8.27
N LYS A 20 -24.56 23.63 -7.67
CA LYS A 20 -25.28 23.51 -6.38
C LYS A 20 -24.37 23.13 -5.23
N GLY A 21 -23.14 22.68 -5.52
CA GLY A 21 -22.22 22.12 -4.54
C GLY A 21 -22.75 20.81 -3.93
N GLU A 22 -23.62 20.11 -4.64
CA GLU A 22 -24.23 18.85 -4.18
C GLU A 22 -23.50 17.64 -4.78
N ILE A 23 -23.34 16.58 -3.99
CA ILE A 23 -22.77 15.31 -4.45
C ILE A 23 -23.90 14.30 -4.59
N PHE A 24 -24.08 13.76 -5.80
CA PHE A 24 -24.95 12.63 -6.07
C PHE A 24 -24.18 11.34 -5.86
N GLU A 25 -24.60 10.55 -4.87
CA GLU A 25 -23.99 9.27 -4.54
C GLU A 25 -24.17 8.24 -5.66
N GLY A 26 -23.07 7.61 -6.06
CA GLY A 26 -23.10 6.49 -7.00
C GLY A 26 -23.52 5.17 -6.35
N THR A 27 -23.94 4.20 -7.17
CA THR A 27 -24.41 2.90 -6.68
C THR A 27 -23.34 2.11 -5.93
N TRP A 28 -22.05 2.38 -6.15
CA TRP A 28 -20.94 1.71 -5.45
C TRP A 28 -21.02 1.77 -3.92
N ARG A 29 -21.70 2.79 -3.36
CA ARG A 29 -21.92 2.94 -1.91
C ARG A 29 -22.98 1.99 -1.35
N ARG A 30 -23.83 1.43 -2.22
CA ARG A 30 -24.96 0.55 -1.87
C ARG A 30 -24.77 -0.88 -2.35
N ASP A 31 -24.03 -1.07 -3.43
CA ASP A 31 -23.89 -2.36 -4.10
C ASP A 31 -23.10 -3.38 -3.26
N PHE A 32 -22.29 -2.93 -2.30
CA PHE A 32 -21.50 -3.80 -1.43
C PHE A 32 -21.48 -3.32 0.01
N LEU A 33 -21.67 -4.24 0.97
CA LEU A 33 -21.34 -4.02 2.37
C LEU A 33 -19.81 -3.95 2.49
N MET A 34 -19.25 -2.74 2.47
CA MET A 34 -17.82 -2.55 2.70
C MET A 34 -17.51 -2.94 4.16
N PRO A 35 -16.63 -3.93 4.39
CA PRO A 35 -16.22 -4.26 5.74
C PRO A 35 -15.50 -3.05 6.37
N SER A 36 -15.73 -2.83 7.66
CA SER A 36 -14.98 -1.82 8.40
C SER A 36 -13.48 -2.12 8.32
N ILE A 37 -12.66 -1.07 8.27
CA ILE A 37 -11.20 -1.20 8.34
C ILE A 37 -10.87 -1.79 9.70
N VAL A 38 -10.59 -3.09 9.75
CA VAL A 38 -10.10 -3.75 10.94
C VAL A 38 -8.58 -3.63 11.00
N ASN A 39 -8.05 -3.48 12.21
CA ASN A 39 -6.61 -3.56 12.41
C ASN A 39 -6.12 -4.95 11.96
N THR A 40 -5.47 -4.99 10.81
CA THR A 40 -5.03 -6.21 10.12
C THR A 40 -3.58 -6.58 10.46
N GLY A 41 -2.93 -5.85 11.36
CA GLY A 41 -1.51 -6.01 11.65
C GLY A 41 -1.21 -6.14 13.14
N SER A 42 -0.17 -6.92 13.46
CA SER A 42 0.55 -6.72 14.70
C SER A 42 1.56 -5.59 14.51
N ASN A 43 1.83 -4.80 15.55
CA ASN A 43 2.93 -3.81 15.58
C ASN A 43 4.33 -4.47 15.52
N HIS A 44 4.43 -5.72 15.05
CA HIS A 44 5.66 -6.51 14.93
C HIS A 44 6.22 -6.60 13.51
N SER A 45 5.65 -5.90 12.52
CA SER A 45 6.30 -5.73 11.21
C SER A 45 7.75 -5.22 11.38
N ALA A 46 7.96 -4.31 12.34
CA ALA A 46 9.27 -3.82 12.73
C ALA A 46 10.14 -4.86 13.46
N ARG A 47 9.55 -5.80 14.21
CA ARG A 47 10.29 -6.77 15.02
C ARG A 47 10.97 -7.81 14.14
N GLN A 48 10.22 -8.43 13.22
CA GLN A 48 10.78 -9.40 12.28
C GLN A 48 11.82 -8.75 11.36
N ALA A 49 11.54 -7.53 10.87
CA ALA A 49 12.50 -6.78 10.07
C ALA A 49 13.79 -6.44 10.86
N ARG A 50 13.67 -6.11 12.15
CA ARG A 50 14.83 -5.88 13.04
C ARG A 50 15.63 -7.16 13.23
N GLU A 51 14.97 -8.28 13.51
CA GLU A 51 15.62 -9.59 13.69
C GLU A 51 16.40 -10.01 12.43
N LEU A 52 15.82 -9.81 11.24
CA LEU A 52 16.51 -10.05 9.97
C LEU A 52 17.72 -9.13 9.78
N ARG A 53 17.58 -7.84 10.07
CA ARG A 53 18.71 -6.89 9.97
C ARG A 53 19.87 -7.28 10.89
N GLU A 54 19.59 -7.62 12.15
CA GLU A 54 20.64 -8.04 13.09
C GLU A 54 21.32 -9.34 12.64
N ARG A 55 20.53 -10.31 12.13
CA ARG A 55 21.08 -11.57 11.60
C ARG A 55 22.05 -11.33 10.44
N TYR A 56 21.63 -10.57 9.44
CA TYR A 56 22.48 -10.30 8.27
C TYR A 56 23.68 -9.45 8.62
N LYS A 57 23.51 -8.42 9.47
CA LYS A 57 24.62 -7.63 10.00
C LYS A 57 25.67 -8.53 10.65
N HIS A 58 25.26 -9.44 11.54
CA HIS A 58 26.19 -10.35 12.21
C HIS A 58 26.93 -11.23 11.20
N TYR A 59 26.22 -11.84 10.26
CA TYR A 59 26.83 -12.71 9.25
C TYR A 59 27.88 -11.97 8.41
N PHE A 60 27.53 -10.82 7.82
CA PHE A 60 28.43 -10.09 6.93
C PHE A 60 29.59 -9.37 7.64
N THR A 61 29.56 -9.27 8.97
CA THR A 61 30.65 -8.71 9.78
C THR A 61 31.54 -9.76 10.44
N HIS A 62 31.15 -11.05 10.38
CA HIS A 62 31.89 -12.16 10.98
C HIS A 62 32.09 -13.29 9.97
N GLU A 63 31.27 -14.33 10.02
CA GLU A 63 31.44 -15.56 9.23
C GLU A 63 31.47 -15.34 7.71
N GLY A 64 30.70 -14.37 7.22
CA GLY A 64 30.64 -13.97 5.82
C GLY A 64 31.52 -12.77 5.47
N ALA A 65 32.39 -12.32 6.38
CA ALA A 65 33.28 -11.19 6.13
C ALA A 65 34.34 -11.56 5.09
N VAL A 66 34.61 -10.63 4.18
CA VAL A 66 35.54 -10.84 3.06
C VAL A 66 36.75 -9.89 3.18
N PRO A 67 37.97 -10.33 2.83
CA PRO A 67 39.20 -9.58 3.13
C PRO A 67 39.30 -8.17 2.53
N TRP A 68 38.49 -7.86 1.51
CA TRP A 68 38.48 -6.53 0.92
C TRP A 68 37.62 -5.52 1.70
N GLN A 69 36.71 -5.97 2.57
CA GLN A 69 35.87 -5.06 3.39
C GLN A 69 36.70 -4.25 4.37
N ASP A 70 37.79 -4.80 4.90
CA ASP A 70 38.73 -4.08 5.78
C ASP A 70 39.37 -2.86 5.10
N ARG A 71 39.42 -2.85 3.77
CA ARG A 71 39.96 -1.74 2.98
C ARG A 71 38.95 -0.61 2.76
N MET A 72 37.69 -0.82 3.13
CA MET A 72 36.61 0.17 3.03
C MET A 72 36.35 0.90 4.36
N ILE A 73 37.03 0.52 5.43
CA ILE A 73 36.98 1.19 6.72
C ILE A 73 38.14 2.21 6.74
N TYR A 74 37.81 3.49 6.57
CA TYR A 74 38.76 4.61 6.57
C TYR A 74 38.86 5.25 7.95
#